data_AF-A0A8C7D0W0-F1
#
_entry.id   AF-A0A8C7D0W0-F1
#
_cell.length_a   1.000
_cell.length_b   1.000
_cell.length_c   1.000
_cell.angle_alpha   90.00
_cell.angle_beta   90.00
_cell.angle_gamma   90.00
#
_symmetry.space_group_name_H-M   'P 1'
#
loop_
_entity.id
_entity.type
_entity.pdbx_description
1 polymer ?
#
loop_
_entity_poly.entity_id
_entity_poly.type
_entity_poly.pdbx_seq_one_letter_code
_entity_poly.pdbx_strand_id
1 'polypeptide(L)'
;LSAHTRRRLIRDAAKRPMITLDELQRSTAEVGDSVHRTTISRILHKSGLYGRVARRKPFHKDIHKKCRLKFATSHLGDTPNMWKKQLNWSFTFTQMS
;
A
#
# COMPACT_ATOMS: atom_id res chain seq x y z
N LEU A 1 -24.19 -14.15 -12.14
CA LEU A 1 -23.20 -14.02 -11.04
C LEU A 1 -23.95 -13.91 -9.72
N SER A 2 -23.97 -14.99 -8.95
CA SER A 2 -24.64 -15.04 -7.65
C SER A 2 -24.04 -14.01 -6.68
N ALA A 3 -24.87 -13.52 -5.75
CA ALA A 3 -24.41 -12.62 -4.68
C ALA A 3 -23.33 -13.27 -3.82
N HIS A 4 -23.39 -14.60 -3.64
CA HIS A 4 -22.38 -15.36 -2.91
C HIS A 4 -21.02 -15.31 -3.63
N THR A 5 -21.00 -15.64 -4.92
CA THR A 5 -19.80 -15.63 -5.77
C THR A 5 -19.17 -14.24 -5.83
N ARG A 6 -19.98 -13.18 -5.97
CA ARG A 6 -19.50 -11.79 -5.96
C ARG A 6 -18.77 -11.44 -4.66
N ARG A 7 -19.34 -11.79 -3.51
CA ARG A 7 -18.72 -11.53 -2.19
C ARG A 7 -17.42 -12.32 -2.01
N ARG A 8 -17.39 -13.58 -2.45
CA ARG A 8 -16.19 -14.41 -2.40
C ARG A 8 -15.07 -13.82 -3.24
N LEU A 9 -15.38 -13.39 -4.47
CA LEU A 9 -14.42 -12.77 -5.39
C LEU A 9 -13.78 -11.51 -4.80
N ILE A 10 -14.61 -10.62 -4.23
CA ILE A 10 -14.11 -9.39 -3.59
C ILE A 10 -13.20 -9.73 -2.39
N ARG A 11 -13.61 -10.71 -1.57
CA ARG A 11 -12.82 -11.13 -0.41
C ARG A 11 -11.47 -11.73 -0.80
N ASP A 12 -11.44 -12.54 -1.86
CA ASP A 12 -10.21 -13.18 -2.33
C ASP A 12 -9.23 -12.14 -2.88
N ALA A 13 -9.73 -11.19 -3.70
CA ALA A 13 -8.95 -10.07 -4.19
C ALA A 13 -8.42 -9.15 -3.07
N ALA A 14 -9.18 -8.95 -1.99
CA ALA A 14 -8.73 -8.18 -0.84
C ALA A 14 -7.66 -8.90 -0.01
N LYS A 15 -7.74 -10.23 0.12
CA LYS A 15 -6.76 -11.04 0.85
C LYS A 15 -5.44 -11.18 0.08
N ARG A 16 -5.51 -11.25 -1.25
CA ARG A 16 -4.37 -11.45 -2.15
C ARG A 16 -4.27 -10.26 -3.11
N PRO A 17 -3.69 -9.11 -2.70
CA PRO A 17 -3.69 -7.89 -3.52
C PRO A 17 -2.89 -8.01 -4.84
N MET A 18 -2.07 -9.06 -4.98
CA MET A 18 -1.30 -9.36 -6.20
C MET A 18 -1.96 -10.40 -7.11
N ILE A 19 -3.19 -10.84 -6.81
CA ILE A 19 -3.88 -11.84 -7.62
C ILE A 19 -4.18 -11.30 -9.02
N THR A 20 -3.94 -12.12 -10.03
CA THR A 20 -4.24 -11.76 -11.42
C THR A 20 -5.72 -11.97 -11.75
N LEU A 21 -6.19 -11.28 -12.79
CA LEU A 21 -7.57 -11.42 -13.25
C LEU A 21 -7.87 -12.84 -13.78
N ASP A 22 -6.86 -13.52 -14.32
CA ASP A 22 -6.95 -14.90 -14.81
C ASP A 22 -7.07 -15.91 -13.68
N GLU A 23 -6.31 -15.72 -12.61
CA GLU A 23 -6.46 -16.53 -11.39
C GLU A 23 -7.86 -16.36 -10.78
N LEU A 24 -8.37 -15.13 -10.72
CA LEU A 24 -9.74 -14.89 -10.28
C LEU A 24 -10.75 -15.58 -11.19
N GLN A 25 -10.56 -15.53 -12.51
CA GLN A 25 -11.44 -16.21 -13.46
C GLN A 25 -11.45 -17.72 -13.25
N ARG A 26 -10.28 -18.35 -13.10
CA ARG A 26 -10.16 -19.79 -12.79
C ARG A 26 -10.86 -20.15 -11.47
N SER A 27 -10.63 -19.37 -10.42
CA SER A 27 -11.27 -19.59 -9.11
C SER A 27 -12.80 -19.48 -9.16
N THR A 28 -13.33 -18.69 -10.10
CA THR A 28 -14.77 -18.52 -10.27
C THR A 28 -15.37 -19.67 -11.09
N ALA A 29 -14.63 -20.14 -12.10
CA ALA A 29 -15.00 -21.30 -12.92
C ALA A 29 -15.05 -22.60 -12.11
N GLU A 30 -14.15 -22.79 -11.14
CA GLU A 30 -14.20 -23.93 -10.19
C GLU A 30 -15.50 -23.99 -9.38
N VAL A 31 -16.15 -22.85 -9.16
CA VAL A 31 -17.42 -22.75 -8.43
C VAL A 31 -18.62 -22.97 -9.37
N GLY A 32 -18.38 -23.14 -10.67
CA GLY A 32 -19.40 -23.28 -11.70
C GLY A 32 -19.86 -21.97 -12.31
N ASP A 33 -19.28 -20.83 -11.92
CA ASP A 33 -19.59 -19.51 -12.48
C ASP A 33 -18.49 -19.10 -13.47
N SER A 34 -18.68 -19.37 -14.76
CA SER A 34 -17.79 -18.85 -15.81
C SER A 34 -18.08 -17.36 -16.04
N VAL A 35 -17.11 -16.50 -15.69
CA VAL A 35 -17.25 -15.04 -15.76
C VAL A 35 -16.17 -14.46 -16.66
N HIS A 36 -16.55 -13.55 -17.54
CA HIS A 36 -15.59 -12.84 -18.38
C HIS A 36 -14.71 -11.87 -17.58
N ARG A 37 -13.45 -11.72 -17.98
CA ARG A 37 -12.43 -10.85 -17.35
C ARG A 37 -12.94 -9.42 -17.10
N THR A 38 -13.61 -8.81 -18.09
CA THR A 38 -14.14 -7.44 -17.98
C THR A 38 -15.23 -7.31 -16.90
N THR A 39 -16.03 -8.36 -16.70
CA THR A 39 -17.06 -8.39 -15.64
C THR A 39 -16.41 -8.45 -14.26
N ILE A 40 -15.36 -9.25 -14.10
CA ILE A 40 -14.58 -9.31 -12.86
C ILE A 40 -13.95 -7.94 -12.56
N SER A 41 -13.31 -7.31 -13.55
CA SER A 41 -12.72 -5.97 -13.39
C SER A 41 -13.75 -4.92 -12.99
N ARG A 42 -14.93 -4.91 -13.62
CA ARG A 42 -16.03 -3.99 -13.25
C ARG A 42 -16.50 -4.19 -11.81
N ILE A 43 -16.60 -5.43 -11.35
CA ILE A 43 -16.99 -5.75 -9.97
C ILE A 43 -15.95 -5.22 -8.98
N LEU A 44 -14.66 -5.48 -9.25
CA LEU A 44 -13.56 -5.02 -8.40
C LEU A 44 -13.53 -3.48 -8.33
N HIS A 45 -13.67 -2.80 -9.47
CA HIS A 45 -13.72 -1.34 -9.52
C HIS A 45 -14.93 -0.78 -8.76
N LYS A 46 -16.12 -1.40 -8.86
CA LYS A 46 -17.28 -0.98 -8.06
C LYS A 46 -17.07 -1.19 -6.56
N SER A 47 -16.24 -2.14 -6.15
CA SER A 47 -15.83 -2.33 -4.75
C SER A 47 -14.63 -1.47 -4.32
N GLY A 48 -14.10 -0.60 -5.18
CA GLY A 48 -12.94 0.25 -4.87
C GLY A 48 -11.60 -0.49 -4.86
N LEU A 49 -11.55 -1.73 -5.38
CA LEU A 49 -10.32 -2.50 -5.52
C LEU A 49 -9.69 -2.18 -6.89
N TYR A 50 -8.48 -1.66 -6.85
CA TYR A 50 -7.73 -1.30 -8.05
C TYR A 50 -6.37 -2.00 -8.07
N GLY A 51 -5.92 -2.35 -9.27
CA GLY A 51 -4.52 -2.70 -9.49
C GLY A 51 -3.63 -1.53 -9.11
N ARG A 52 -2.74 -1.75 -8.13
CA ARG A 52 -1.72 -0.78 -7.69
C ARG A 52 -0.40 -1.51 -7.52
N VAL A 53 0.68 -0.79 -7.82
CA VAL A 53 2.03 -1.29 -7.60
C VAL A 53 2.51 -0.84 -6.22
N ALA A 54 2.99 -1.78 -5.41
CA ALA A 54 3.56 -1.46 -4.11
C ALA A 54 4.79 -0.56 -4.28
N ARG A 55 4.86 0.56 -3.53
CA ARG A 55 6.05 1.41 -3.52
C ARG A 55 7.19 0.71 -2.79
N ARG A 56 8.40 0.80 -3.35
CA ARG A 56 9.63 0.32 -2.69
C ARG A 56 9.84 1.10 -1.39
N LYS A 57 9.97 0.39 -0.28
CA LYS A 57 10.24 0.99 1.04
C LYS A 57 11.63 0.60 1.52
N PRO A 58 12.37 1.52 2.17
CA PRO A 58 13.57 1.13 2.90
C PRO A 58 13.16 0.18 4.04
N PHE A 59 13.79 -0.98 4.11
CA PHE A 59 13.50 -1.98 5.12
C PHE A 59 14.02 -1.50 6.49
N HIS A 60 13.11 -1.09 7.38
CA HIS A 60 13.45 -0.68 8.74
C HIS A 60 13.26 -1.84 9.72
N LYS A 61 14.29 -2.10 10.54
CA LYS A 61 14.16 -2.94 11.73
C LYS A 61 13.18 -2.30 12.71
N ASP A 62 12.53 -3.10 13.54
CA ASP A 62 11.51 -2.58 14.48
C ASP A 62 12.09 -1.58 15.49
N ILE A 63 13.36 -1.74 15.87
CA ILE A 63 14.11 -0.77 16.68
C ILE A 63 14.12 0.60 15.99
N HIS A 64 14.45 0.65 14.69
CA HIS A 64 14.50 1.90 13.94
C HIS A 64 13.11 2.53 13.81
N LYS A 65 12.04 1.73 13.66
CA LYS A 65 10.67 2.26 13.63
C LYS A 65 10.31 2.95 14.94
N LYS A 66 10.62 2.32 16.08
CA LYS A 66 10.39 2.90 17.41
C LYS A 66 11.18 4.19 17.62
N CYS A 67 12.46 4.20 17.28
CA CYS A 67 13.29 5.40 17.40
C CYS A 67 12.79 6.55 16.50
N ARG A 68 12.44 6.25 15.24
CA ARG A 68 11.86 7.26 14.32
C ARG A 68 10.53 7.79 14.83
N LEU A 69 9.67 6.94 15.37
CA LEU A 69 8.38 7.37 15.93
C LEU A 69 8.59 8.28 17.13
N LYS A 70 9.45 7.87 18.10
CA LYS A 70 9.78 8.68 19.28
C LYS A 70 10.33 10.05 18.88
N PHE A 71 11.26 10.05 17.91
CA PHE A 71 11.82 11.28 17.36
C PHE A 71 10.73 12.16 16.75
N ALA A 72 9.89 11.61 15.85
CA ALA A 72 8.82 12.38 15.24
C ALA A 72 7.89 12.99 16.29
N THR A 73 7.45 12.20 17.29
CA THR A 73 6.55 12.67 18.35
C THR A 73 7.16 13.75 19.23
N SER A 74 8.46 13.67 19.56
CA SER A 74 9.10 14.67 20.40
C SER A 74 9.38 15.98 19.67
N HIS A 75 9.40 15.96 18.33
CA HIS A 75 9.73 17.09 17.46
C HIS A 75 8.49 17.69 16.75
N LEU A 76 7.27 17.26 17.10
CA LEU A 76 6.02 17.76 16.50
C LEU A 76 5.77 19.26 16.77
N GLY A 77 6.27 19.78 17.89
CA GLY A 77 6.07 21.16 18.34
C GLY A 77 7.24 22.10 18.06
N ASP A 78 8.23 21.64 17.30
CA ASP A 78 9.47 22.39 17.14
C ASP A 78 9.29 23.65 16.29
N THR A 79 9.83 24.76 16.77
CA THR A 79 9.76 26.05 16.08
C THR A 79 10.55 26.01 14.76
N PRO A 80 10.07 26.64 13.67
CA PRO A 80 10.78 26.72 12.39
C PRO A 80 12.24 27.20 12.47
N ASN A 81 12.57 28.00 13.49
CA ASN A 81 13.93 28.49 13.72
C ASN A 81 14.92 27.39 14.16
N MET A 82 14.42 26.34 14.82
CA MET A 82 15.22 25.18 15.19
C MET A 82 15.60 24.35 13.96
N TRP A 83 14.63 24.15 13.06
CA TRP A 83 14.85 23.47 11.78
C TRP A 83 15.83 24.23 10.87
N LYS A 84 15.83 25.56 10.89
CA LYS A 84 16.83 26.38 10.16
C LYS A 84 18.27 26.11 10.63
N LYS A 85 18.50 26.01 11.95
CA LYS A 85 19.82 25.67 12.50
C LYS A 85 20.26 24.26 12.10
N GLN A 86 19.34 23.30 12.13
CA GLN A 86 19.61 21.91 11.70
C GLN A 86 19.99 21.83 10.21
N LEU A 87 19.26 22.55 9.35
CA LEU A 87 19.51 22.58 7.90
C LEU A 87 20.84 23.26 7.56
N ASN A 88 21.19 24.35 8.25
CA ASN A 88 22.49 25.00 8.09
C ASN A 88 23.66 24.05 8.39
N TRP A 89 23.53 23.20 9.42
CA TRP A 89 24.59 22.25 9.79
C TRP A 89 24.80 21.14 8.74
N SER A 90 23.71 20.64 8.14
CA SER A 90 23.80 19.68 7.02
C SER A 90 24.38 20.32 5.76
N PHE A 91 24.08 21.60 5.50
CA PHE A 91 24.56 22.32 4.33
C PHE A 91 26.06 22.66 4.41
N THR A 92 26.56 23.08 5.58
CA THR A 92 27.99 23.37 5.79
C THR A 92 28.86 22.12 5.73
N PHE A 93 28.34 20.96 6.13
CA PHE A 93 29.06 19.68 6.08
C PHE A 93 29.30 19.20 4.64
N THR A 94 28.42 19.55 3.70
CA THR A 94 28.58 19.23 2.26
C THR A 94 29.56 20.15 1.53
N GLN A 95 29.88 21.33 2.08
CA GLN A 95 30.87 22.27 1.49
C GLN A 95 32.31 22.07 1.99
N MET A 96 32.52 21.30 3.07
CA MET A 96 33.84 21.03 3.65
C MET A 96 34.40 19.64 3.31
N SER A 97 33.76 18.91 2.39
CA SER A 97 34.20 17.62 1.82
C SER A 97 34.28 17.72 0.31
#